data_AF-D9VMH6-F1
#
_entry.id   AF-D9VMH6-F1
#
_cell.length_a   1.000
_cell.length_b   1.000
_cell.length_c   1.000
_cell.angle_alpha   90.00
_cell.angle_beta   90.00
_cell.angle_gamma   90.00
#
_symmetry.space_group_name_H-M   'P 1'
#
loop_
_entity.id
_entity.type
_entity.pdbx_description
1 polymer ?
#
loop_
_entity_poly.entity_id
_entity_poly.type
_entity_poly.pdbx_seq_one_letter_code
_entity_poly.pdbx_strand_id
1 'polypeptide(L)'
;MKSVSALGFGKAAPGASYQALYLIGTVKDVTGVFRSTDQGATWLRVNDDAHQWGGIGGTGVITGDPDVFGRVYVGTNGRGLQYGDPS
;
A
#
# COMPACT_ATOMS: atom_id res chain seq x y z
N MET A 1 -4.03 3.58 13.90
CA MET A 1 -2.78 3.62 13.11
C MET A 1 -1.65 3.97 14.06
N LYS A 2 -0.49 3.31 13.97
CA LYS A 2 0.64 3.53 14.89
C LYS A 2 1.80 4.27 14.24
N SER A 3 2.06 4.01 12.97
CA SER A 3 3.10 4.70 12.20
C SER A 3 2.77 4.75 10.72
N VAL A 4 3.37 5.72 10.07
CA VAL A 4 3.31 5.96 8.63
C VAL A 4 4.74 6.19 8.15
N SER A 5 5.18 5.36 7.20
CA SER A 5 6.49 5.53 6.54
C SER A 5 6.34 6.13 5.15
N ALA A 6 5.30 5.75 4.41
CA ALA A 6 5.02 6.27 3.07
C ALA A 6 3.53 6.17 2.73
N LEU A 7 3.01 7.13 1.98
CA LEU A 7 1.67 7.09 1.38
C LEU A 7 1.74 7.32 -0.12
N GLY A 8 0.86 6.64 -0.85
CA GLY A 8 0.65 6.83 -2.28
C GLY A 8 -0.84 6.77 -2.63
N PHE A 9 -1.16 7.26 -3.82
CA PHE A 9 -2.52 7.25 -4.37
C PHE A 9 -2.60 6.29 -5.56
N GLY A 10 -3.78 5.73 -5.81
CA GLY A 10 -4.08 4.99 -7.03
C GLY A 10 -5.53 5.21 -7.48
N LYS A 11 -5.96 4.46 -8.49
CA LYS A 11 -7.32 4.50 -9.00
C LYS A 11 -8.33 4.32 -7.86
N ALA A 12 -9.42 5.08 -7.90
CA ALA A 12 -10.54 4.90 -6.99
C ALA A 12 -11.13 3.47 -7.11
N ALA A 13 -11.70 2.97 -6.02
CA ALA A 13 -12.49 1.74 -6.04
C ALA A 13 -13.73 1.90 -6.96
N PRO A 14 -14.26 0.83 -7.55
CA PRO A 14 -15.52 0.89 -8.29
C PRO A 14 -16.62 1.57 -7.47
N GLY A 15 -17.21 2.64 -8.01
CA GLY A 15 -18.25 3.43 -7.33
C GLY A 15 -17.75 4.45 -6.31
N ALA A 16 -16.45 4.52 -6.02
CA ALA A 16 -15.87 5.55 -5.16
C ALA A 16 -15.43 6.78 -5.98
N SER A 17 -15.59 7.96 -5.39
CA SER A 17 -15.12 9.23 -5.98
C SER A 17 -13.73 9.66 -5.51
N TYR A 18 -13.17 8.95 -4.53
CA TYR A 18 -11.86 9.25 -3.95
C TYR A 18 -10.83 8.18 -4.32
N GLN A 19 -9.59 8.61 -4.58
CA GLN A 19 -8.47 7.74 -4.92
C GLN A 19 -8.22 6.69 -3.83
N ALA A 20 -7.86 5.47 -4.21
CA ALA A 20 -7.40 4.49 -3.23
C ALA A 20 -6.09 4.99 -2.60
N LEU A 21 -5.99 4.88 -1.29
CA LEU A 21 -4.77 5.18 -0.55
C LEU A 21 -3.98 3.89 -0.36
N TYR A 22 -2.66 3.97 -0.56
CA TYR A 22 -1.72 2.90 -0.24
C TYR A 22 -0.71 3.39 0.78
N LEU A 23 -0.40 2.55 1.76
CA LEU A 23 0.41 2.89 2.93
C LEU A 23 1.48 1.84 3.15
N ILE A 24 2.69 2.27 3.46
CA ILE A 24 3.67 1.47 4.21
C ILE A 24 3.68 1.97 5.65
N GLY A 25 3.43 1.10 6.62
CA GLY A 25 3.41 1.49 8.03
C GLY A 25 2.93 0.39 8.96
N THR A 26 2.56 0.77 10.18
CA THR A 26 2.04 -0.14 11.21
C THR A 26 0.58 0.19 11.53
N VAL A 27 -0.32 -0.76 11.27
CA VAL A 27 -1.76 -0.68 11.57
C VAL A 27 -2.13 -1.84 12.47
N LYS A 28 -2.71 -1.56 13.65
CA LYS A 28 -3.09 -2.58 14.66
C LYS A 28 -1.93 -3.54 14.96
N ASP A 29 -0.74 -2.97 15.22
CA ASP A 29 0.53 -3.67 15.49
C ASP A 29 1.07 -4.59 14.38
N VAL A 30 0.47 -4.56 13.19
CA VAL A 30 0.98 -5.26 12.01
C VAL A 30 1.70 -4.26 11.10
N THR A 31 2.95 -4.56 10.77
CA THR A 31 3.72 -3.82 9.76
C THR A 31 3.52 -4.45 8.39
N GLY A 32 3.33 -3.61 7.37
CA GLY A 32 3.16 -4.09 6.01
C GLY A 32 2.68 -3.00 5.07
N VAL A 33 2.08 -3.46 3.97
CA VAL A 33 1.45 -2.62 2.95
C VAL A 33 -0.05 -2.69 3.14
N PHE A 34 -0.70 -1.53 3.17
CA PHE A 34 -2.13 -1.42 3.40
C PHE A 34 -2.80 -0.59 2.32
N ARG A 35 -4.08 -0.88 2.04
CA ARG A 35 -4.95 -0.11 1.17
C ARG A 35 -6.15 0.41 1.94
N SER A 36 -6.54 1.65 1.67
CA SER A 36 -7.83 2.22 2.09
C SER A 36 -8.61 2.70 0.86
N THR A 37 -9.92 2.51 0.88
CA THR A 37 -10.86 2.98 -0.14
C THR A 37 -11.92 3.93 0.42
N ASP A 38 -11.75 4.33 1.68
CA ASP A 38 -12.69 5.13 2.47
C ASP A 38 -11.96 6.31 3.13
N GLN A 39 -11.03 6.92 2.39
CA GLN A 39 -10.28 8.12 2.80
C GLN A 39 -9.46 7.93 4.07
N GLY A 40 -8.96 6.71 4.31
CA GLY A 40 -8.11 6.36 5.44
C GLY A 40 -8.86 5.96 6.71
N ALA A 41 -10.19 5.85 6.67
CA ALA A 41 -11.00 5.42 7.81
C ALA A 41 -10.73 3.96 8.18
N THR A 42 -10.61 3.07 7.19
CA THR A 42 -10.24 1.66 7.37
C THR A 42 -9.09 1.25 6.45
N TRP A 43 -8.35 0.22 6.87
CA TRP A 43 -7.14 -0.23 6.20
C TRP A 43 -7.15 -1.75 6.07
N LEU A 44 -7.03 -2.22 4.83
CA LEU A 44 -6.86 -3.63 4.48
C LEU A 44 -5.37 -3.90 4.26
N ARG A 45 -4.79 -4.91 4.92
CA ARG A 45 -3.43 -5.37 4.59
C ARG A 45 -3.46 -6.06 3.23
N VAL A 46 -2.61 -5.63 2.30
CA VAL A 46 -2.56 -6.16 0.93
C VAL A 46 -1.36 -7.06 0.67
N ASN A 47 -0.42 -7.12 1.60
CA ASN A 47 0.64 -8.14 1.62
C ASN A 47 0.41 -9.16 2.75
N ASP A 48 1.18 -10.25 2.73
CA ASP A 48 1.19 -11.30 3.75
C ASP A 48 2.59 -11.49 4.34
N ASP A 49 2.72 -12.37 5.32
CA ASP A 49 3.99 -12.57 6.06
C ASP A 49 5.11 -13.19 5.21
N ALA A 50 4.79 -13.82 4.08
CA ALA A 50 5.79 -14.29 3.11
C ALA A 50 6.27 -13.15 2.16
N HIS A 51 5.46 -12.09 2.01
CA HIS A 51 5.70 -10.98 1.09
C HIS A 51 6.02 -9.66 1.82
N GLN A 52 7.15 -9.62 2.55
CA GLN A 52 7.59 -8.43 3.30
C GLN A 52 8.69 -7.60 2.62
N TRP A 53 9.49 -8.24 1.76
CA TRP A 53 10.61 -7.66 0.98
C TRP A 53 11.69 -6.88 1.76
N GLY A 54 11.69 -6.96 3.10
CA GLY A 54 12.70 -6.35 3.97
C GLY A 54 12.36 -4.91 4.33
N GLY A 55 13.35 -4.00 4.24
CA GLY A 55 13.28 -2.63 4.74
C GLY A 55 12.46 -1.65 3.88
N ILE A 56 11.24 -2.02 3.47
CA ILE A 56 10.40 -1.18 2.60
C ILE A 56 10.04 0.17 3.25
N GLY A 57 9.88 0.19 4.59
CA GLY A 57 9.59 1.41 5.34
C GLY A 57 10.70 2.48 5.28
N GLY A 58 11.95 2.09 5.02
CA GLY A 58 13.07 3.02 4.90
C GLY A 58 13.20 3.66 3.51
N THR A 59 12.57 3.09 2.48
CA THR A 59 12.68 3.60 1.10
C THR A 59 11.77 4.80 0.84
N GLY A 60 10.63 4.86 1.53
CA GLY A 60 9.64 5.92 1.33
C GLY A 60 8.88 5.85 0.00
N VAL A 61 9.01 4.76 -0.79
CA VAL A 61 8.45 4.68 -2.14
C VAL A 61 7.27 3.71 -2.20
N ILE A 62 6.08 4.27 -2.37
CA ILE A 62 4.85 3.52 -2.68
C ILE A 62 3.93 4.37 -3.56
N THR A 63 3.33 3.76 -4.59
CA THR A 63 2.26 4.39 -5.37
C THR A 63 1.28 3.35 -5.89
N GLY A 64 0.00 3.72 -5.97
CA GLY A 64 -0.97 2.94 -6.73
C GLY A 64 -0.88 3.26 -8.22
N ASP A 65 -1.50 2.41 -9.04
CA ASP A 65 -1.74 2.68 -10.45
C ASP A 65 -2.99 3.57 -10.60
N PRO A 66 -2.94 4.73 -11.30
CA PRO A 66 -4.11 5.58 -11.53
C PRO A 66 -5.13 4.96 -12.51
N ASP A 67 -4.70 4.01 -13.35
CA ASP A 67 -5.50 3.38 -14.39
C ASP A 67 -6.07 2.03 -13.96
N VAL A 68 -5.41 1.31 -13.05
CA VAL A 68 -5.81 -0.02 -12.57
C VAL A 68 -6.14 -0.02 -11.07
N PHE A 69 -7.40 -0.27 -10.71
CA PHE A 69 -7.79 -0.36 -9.31
C PHE A 69 -7.12 -1.57 -8.63
N GLY A 70 -6.59 -1.32 -7.44
CA GLY A 70 -5.99 -2.35 -6.61
C GLY A 70 -4.51 -2.61 -6.88
N ARG A 71 -3.97 -2.13 -8.00
CA ARG A 71 -2.54 -2.24 -8.28
C ARG A 71 -1.72 -1.29 -7.42
N VAL A 72 -0.63 -1.81 -6.86
CA VAL A 72 0.33 -1.04 -6.07
C VAL A 72 1.76 -1.38 -6.47
N TYR A 73 2.63 -0.37 -6.47
CA TYR A 73 4.07 -0.47 -6.69
C TYR A 73 4.80 -0.08 -5.41
N VAL A 74 5.74 -0.91 -4.97
CA VAL A 74 6.49 -0.76 -3.71
C VAL A 74 7.99 -0.76 -4.01
N GLY A 75 8.65 0.35 -3.70
CA GLY A 75 10.11 0.42 -3.76
C GLY A 75 10.72 -0.39 -2.63
N THR A 76 11.79 -1.11 -2.94
CA THR A 76 12.50 -1.94 -1.94
C THR A 76 13.98 -1.56 -1.89
N ASN A 77 14.61 -1.86 -0.75
CA ASN A 77 16.06 -1.74 -0.62
C ASN A 77 16.71 -3.10 -0.95
N GLY A 78 17.15 -3.26 -2.20
CA GLY A 78 17.89 -4.46 -2.65
C GLY A 78 17.08 -5.58 -3.32
N ARG A 79 15.76 -5.41 -3.54
CA ARG A 79 14.89 -6.39 -4.23
C ARG A 79 14.11 -5.79 -5.41
N GLY A 80 14.61 -4.68 -5.96
CA GLY A 80 13.99 -3.97 -7.08
C GLY A 80 12.63 -3.33 -6.75
N LEU A 81 11.76 -3.24 -7.75
CA LEU A 81 10.39 -2.77 -7.62
C LEU A 81 9.45 -3.97 -7.53
N GLN A 82 8.65 -4.02 -6.47
CA GLN A 82 7.60 -5.02 -6.33
C GLN A 82 6.27 -4.41 -6.77
N TYR A 83 5.39 -5.23 -7.35
CA TYR A 83 4.02 -4.82 -7.61
C TYR A 83 3.05 -5.95 -7.28
N GLY A 84 1.79 -5.61 -7.03
CA GLY A 84 0.73 -6.58 -6.78
C GLY A 84 -0.60 -6.09 -7.28
N ASP A 85 -1.45 -7.03 -7.67
CA ASP A 85 -2.84 -6.85 -8.09
C ASP A 85 -3.77 -7.61 -7.11
N PRO A 86 -5.06 -7.22 -6.98
CA PRO A 86 -6.03 -8.01 -6.21
C PRO A 86 -6.22 -9.41 -6.80
N SER A 87 -6.40 -10.42 -5.94
CA SER A 87 -6.77 -11.80 -6.33
C SER A 87 -8.18 -11.90 -6.90
#